data_AF-A0A0P8XGI4-F1
#
_entry.id   AF-A0A0P8XGI4-F1
#
_cell.length_a   1.000
_cell.length_b   1.000
_cell.length_c   1.000
_cell.angle_alpha   90.00
_cell.angle_beta   90.00
_cell.angle_gamma   90.00
#
_symmetry.space_group_name_H-M   'P 1'
#
loop_
_entity.id
_entity.type
_entity.pdbx_description
1 polymer ?
#
loop_
_entity_poly.entity_id
_entity_poly.type
_entity_poly.pdbx_seq_one_letter_code
_entity_poly.pdbx_strand_id
1 'polypeptide(L)'
;MLPFIDVAPKEHIPKQRAQRKPKSQVEEKRPKKSDKLERKDEGAASVSHMLKQIRQIYREGGSHPIPYFKLICNPDHFMDTVQNALQVSFLVKENYIAVENGDDGLPLVRVVANPKAPGQAEPAQAICSIDVAYCNKMAQHYNISQPMLKKLHVPDS
;
A
#
# COMPACT_ATOMS: atom_id res chain seq x y z
N MET A 1 66.75 19.06 21.69
CA MET A 1 66.57 18.53 20.32
C MET A 1 66.40 17.02 20.44
N LEU A 2 65.20 16.51 20.19
CA LEU A 2 64.93 15.07 20.21
C LEU A 2 65.59 14.41 18.99
N PRO A 3 66.26 13.26 19.14
CA PRO A 3 66.82 12.54 18.00
C PRO A 3 65.69 12.02 17.12
N PHE A 4 65.79 12.27 15.82
CA PHE A 4 64.89 11.75 14.80
C PHE A 4 64.93 10.21 14.85
N ILE A 5 63.78 9.61 15.15
CA ILE A 5 63.60 8.16 15.05
C ILE A 5 63.47 7.83 13.56
N ASP A 6 64.47 7.14 13.02
CA ASP A 6 64.43 6.55 11.69
C ASP A 6 63.37 5.44 11.66
N VAL A 7 62.13 5.82 11.35
CA VAL A 7 61.04 4.86 11.15
C VAL A 7 61.13 4.36 9.71
N ALA A 8 61.81 3.24 9.51
CA ALA A 8 61.78 2.52 8.24
C ALA A 8 60.32 2.20 7.86
N PRO A 9 59.85 2.55 6.65
CA PRO A 9 58.49 2.26 6.23
C PRO A 9 58.25 0.75 6.26
N LYS A 10 57.28 0.32 7.07
CA LYS A 10 56.86 -1.09 7.12
C LYS A 10 56.23 -1.46 5.78
N GLU A 11 56.91 -2.30 4.98
CA GLU A 11 56.38 -2.80 3.72
C GLU A 11 55.04 -3.50 3.94
N HIS A 12 54.00 -2.98 3.30
CA HIS A 12 52.68 -3.57 3.31
C HIS A 12 52.65 -4.76 2.35
N ILE A 13 52.86 -5.98 2.86
CA ILE A 13 52.66 -7.20 2.08
C ILE A 13 51.15 -7.32 1.77
N PRO A 14 50.71 -7.19 0.51
CA PRO A 14 49.31 -7.32 0.18
C PRO A 14 48.89 -8.77 0.42
N LYS A 15 47.97 -8.99 1.37
CA LYS A 15 47.31 -10.29 1.55
C LYS A 15 46.62 -10.66 0.23
N GLN A 16 47.16 -11.64 -0.49
CA GLN A 16 46.50 -12.21 -1.65
C GLN A 16 45.15 -12.78 -1.20
N ARG A 17 44.08 -12.20 -1.75
CA ARG A 17 42.72 -12.68 -1.55
C ARG A 17 42.63 -14.06 -2.19
N ALA A 18 42.42 -15.10 -1.37
CA ALA A 18 42.21 -16.45 -1.87
C ALA A 18 41.13 -16.44 -2.96
N GLN A 19 41.46 -16.97 -4.14
CA GLN A 19 40.52 -17.06 -5.24
C GLN A 19 39.36 -17.97 -4.81
N ARG A 20 38.14 -17.43 -4.83
CA ARG A 20 36.92 -18.21 -4.62
C ARG A 20 36.86 -19.30 -5.69
N LYS A 21 36.85 -20.56 -5.27
CA LYS A 21 36.52 -21.69 -6.15
C LYS A 21 35.14 -21.40 -6.79
N PRO A 22 34.99 -21.53 -8.12
CA PRO A 22 33.69 -21.37 -8.75
C PRO A 22 32.75 -22.42 -8.17
N LYS A 23 31.62 -21.96 -7.61
CA LYS A 23 30.52 -22.85 -7.22
C LYS A 23 30.12 -23.62 -8.47
N SER A 24 30.03 -24.95 -8.33
CA SER A 24 29.42 -25.81 -9.33
C SER A 24 28.12 -25.18 -9.80
N GLN A 25 27.94 -25.15 -11.12
CA GLN A 25 26.68 -24.79 -11.77
C GLN A 25 25.64 -25.84 -11.36
N VAL A 26 25.10 -25.71 -10.15
CA VAL A 26 23.83 -26.34 -9.81
C VAL A 26 22.83 -25.54 -10.61
N GLU A 27 22.30 -26.15 -11.67
CA GLU A 27 21.14 -25.62 -12.39
C GLU A 27 20.12 -25.15 -11.36
N GLU A 28 19.91 -23.84 -11.33
CA GLU A 28 18.82 -23.24 -10.59
C GLU A 28 17.55 -23.84 -11.21
N LYS A 29 16.97 -24.86 -10.56
CA LYS A 29 15.66 -25.41 -10.92
C LYS A 29 14.62 -24.33 -10.62
N ARG A 30 14.58 -23.29 -11.45
CA ARG A 30 13.47 -22.35 -11.51
C ARG A 30 12.25 -23.17 -11.89
N PRO A 31 11.18 -23.17 -11.08
CA PRO A 31 9.91 -23.73 -11.49
C PRO A 31 9.49 -23.08 -12.80
N LYS A 32 9.49 -23.84 -13.91
CA LYS A 32 9.08 -23.35 -15.23
C LYS A 32 7.57 -23.13 -15.34
N LYS A 33 6.82 -23.54 -14.32
CA LYS A 33 5.39 -23.31 -14.19
C LYS A 33 5.20 -22.51 -12.91
N SER A 34 4.92 -21.22 -13.05
CA SER A 34 4.13 -20.55 -12.04
C SER A 34 2.87 -21.38 -11.88
N ASP A 35 2.56 -21.83 -10.66
CA ASP A 35 1.21 -22.30 -10.38
C ASP A 35 0.29 -21.21 -10.89
N LYS A 36 -0.54 -21.54 -11.88
CA LYS A 36 -1.67 -20.69 -12.23
C LYS A 36 -2.56 -20.76 -11.00
N LEU A 37 -2.31 -19.88 -10.05
CA LEU A 37 -3.27 -19.54 -9.04
C LEU A 37 -4.48 -19.07 -9.85
N GLU A 38 -5.51 -19.91 -9.95
CA GLU A 38 -6.80 -19.55 -10.48
C GLU A 38 -7.26 -18.37 -9.63
N ARG A 39 -7.00 -17.16 -10.13
CA ARG A 39 -7.45 -15.94 -9.49
C ARG A 39 -8.94 -15.93 -9.70
N LYS A 40 -9.68 -16.45 -8.73
CA LYS A 40 -11.12 -16.23 -8.63
C LYS A 40 -11.35 -14.72 -8.80
N ASP A 41 -12.12 -14.35 -9.83
CA ASP A 41 -12.46 -12.96 -10.18
C ASP A 41 -13.22 -12.21 -9.06
N GLU A 42 -13.52 -12.90 -7.95
CA GLU A 42 -14.09 -12.39 -6.70
C GLU A 42 -13.40 -11.09 -6.23
N GLY A 43 -12.06 -11.02 -6.32
CA GLY A 43 -11.30 -9.83 -5.93
C GLY A 43 -11.62 -8.61 -6.78
N ALA A 44 -11.68 -8.77 -8.11
CA ALA A 44 -11.98 -7.70 -9.06
C ALA A 44 -13.45 -7.23 -8.94
N ALA A 45 -14.37 -8.18 -8.72
CA ALA A 45 -15.78 -7.88 -8.47
C ALA A 45 -15.96 -7.05 -7.18
N SER A 46 -15.25 -7.40 -6.11
CA SER A 46 -15.31 -6.69 -4.83
C SER A 46 -14.76 -5.26 -4.93
N VAL A 47 -13.62 -5.06 -5.61
CA VAL A 47 -13.07 -3.72 -5.87
C VAL A 47 -14.02 -2.87 -6.72
N SER A 48 -14.63 -3.46 -7.75
CA SER A 48 -15.62 -2.78 -8.58
C SER A 48 -16.88 -2.40 -7.79
N HIS A 49 -17.33 -3.27 -6.88
CA HIS A 49 -18.44 -2.99 -5.97
C HIS A 49 -18.11 -1.85 -5.01
N MET A 50 -16.90 -1.84 -4.42
CA MET A 50 -16.42 -0.75 -3.57
C MET A 50 -16.40 0.59 -4.31
N LEU A 51 -15.89 0.61 -5.55
CA LEU A 51 -15.87 1.84 -6.35
C LEU A 51 -17.26 2.42 -6.60
N LYS A 52 -18.27 1.56 -6.83
CA LYS A 52 -19.67 2.00 -6.94
C LYS A 52 -20.15 2.66 -5.65
N GLN A 53 -19.85 2.05 -4.50
CA GLN A 53 -20.21 2.62 -3.19
C GLN A 53 -19.52 3.96 -2.93
N ILE A 54 -18.20 4.06 -3.17
CA ILE A 54 -17.45 5.31 -2.98
C ILE A 54 -18.01 6.42 -3.85
N ARG A 55 -18.33 6.14 -5.12
CA ARG A 55 -18.95 7.11 -6.03
C ARG A 55 -20.31 7.58 -5.54
N GLN A 56 -21.11 6.68 -5.00
CA GLN A 56 -22.43 7.02 -4.46
C GLN A 56 -22.28 7.92 -3.23
N ILE A 57 -21.44 7.53 -2.27
CA ILE A 57 -21.16 8.30 -1.05
C ILE A 57 -20.63 9.69 -1.40
N TYR A 58 -19.72 9.78 -2.37
CA TYR A 58 -19.14 11.05 -2.83
C TYR A 58 -20.22 11.98 -3.43
N ARG A 59 -21.14 11.43 -4.22
CA ARG A 59 -22.26 12.20 -4.81
C ARG A 59 -23.26 12.66 -3.76
N GLU A 60 -23.66 11.78 -2.85
CA GLU A 60 -24.57 12.09 -1.75
C GLU A 60 -23.99 13.14 -0.80
N GLY A 61 -22.67 13.09 -0.57
CA GLY A 61 -21.93 14.10 0.18
C GLY A 61 -21.70 15.42 -0.54
N GLY A 62 -22.35 15.67 -1.69
CA GLY A 62 -22.20 16.92 -2.44
C GLY A 62 -20.86 17.09 -3.14
N SER A 63 -20.20 15.99 -3.51
CA SER A 63 -18.85 15.97 -4.10
C SER A 63 -17.75 16.51 -3.19
N HIS A 64 -17.94 16.42 -1.87
CA HIS A 64 -16.89 16.70 -0.89
C HIS A 64 -15.97 15.48 -0.72
N PRO A 65 -14.65 15.70 -0.52
CA PRO A 65 -13.72 14.61 -0.20
C PRO A 65 -14.16 13.83 1.05
N ILE A 66 -13.97 12.52 1.01
CA ILE A 66 -14.37 11.60 2.08
C ILE A 66 -13.14 11.33 2.95
N PRO A 67 -13.21 11.49 4.29
CA PRO A 67 -12.09 11.14 5.15
C PRO A 67 -11.69 9.66 5.00
N TYR A 68 -10.43 9.38 4.69
CA TYR A 68 -9.93 8.05 4.35
C TYR A 68 -10.14 7.05 5.49
N PHE A 69 -9.76 7.41 6.72
CA PHE A 69 -9.95 6.54 7.87
C PHE A 69 -11.43 6.30 8.19
N LYS A 70 -12.29 7.30 7.95
CA LYS A 70 -13.74 7.11 8.07
C LYS A 70 -14.28 6.12 7.04
N LEU A 71 -13.72 6.15 5.83
CA LEU A 71 -14.12 5.26 4.74
C LEU A 71 -13.70 3.80 4.99
N ILE A 72 -12.47 3.57 5.47
CA ILE A 72 -11.92 2.21 5.59
C ILE A 72 -12.22 1.53 6.93
N CYS A 73 -12.34 2.27 8.04
CA CYS A 73 -12.45 1.70 9.37
C CYS A 73 -13.76 0.93 9.57
N ASN A 74 -13.63 -0.33 9.97
CA ASN A 74 -14.70 -1.16 10.49
C ASN A 74 -14.50 -1.32 12.02
N PRO A 75 -15.44 -0.84 12.85
CA PRO A 75 -15.33 -0.89 14.31
C PRO A 75 -15.41 -2.32 14.87
N ASP A 76 -16.08 -3.23 14.17
CA ASP A 76 -16.35 -4.58 14.67
C ASP A 76 -15.29 -5.60 14.22
N HIS A 77 -14.69 -5.39 13.04
CA HIS A 77 -13.76 -6.35 12.45
C HIS A 77 -12.54 -5.68 11.80
N PHE A 78 -11.39 -5.72 12.48
CA PHE A 78 -10.18 -5.04 12.00
C PHE A 78 -9.66 -5.57 10.65
N MET A 79 -9.77 -6.88 10.36
CA MET A 79 -9.31 -7.38 9.05
C MET A 79 -10.12 -6.82 7.89
N ASP A 80 -11.35 -6.38 8.14
CA ASP A 80 -12.15 -5.69 7.12
C ASP A 80 -11.58 -4.30 6.83
N THR A 81 -11.06 -3.62 7.86
CA THR A 81 -10.34 -2.36 7.69
C THR A 81 -9.10 -2.54 6.82
N VAL A 82 -8.33 -3.62 7.05
CA VAL A 82 -7.14 -3.94 6.24
C VAL A 82 -7.54 -4.27 4.81
N GLN A 83 -8.59 -5.06 4.60
CA GLN A 83 -9.12 -5.37 3.28
C GLN A 83 -9.61 -4.11 2.56
N ASN A 84 -10.33 -3.23 3.25
CA ASN A 84 -10.79 -1.95 2.72
C ASN A 84 -9.61 -1.07 2.29
N ALA A 85 -8.58 -0.94 3.13
CA ALA A 85 -7.37 -0.19 2.81
C ALA A 85 -6.66 -0.73 1.57
N LEU A 86 -6.53 -2.06 1.45
CA LEU A 86 -5.94 -2.72 0.28
C LEU A 86 -6.76 -2.44 -0.99
N GLN A 87 -8.08 -2.56 -0.94
CA GLN A 87 -8.94 -2.32 -2.08
C GLN A 87 -8.92 -0.86 -2.53
N VAL A 88 -8.92 0.08 -1.59
CA VAL A 88 -8.75 1.52 -1.86
C VAL A 88 -7.39 1.78 -2.55
N SER A 89 -6.32 1.11 -2.14
CA SER A 89 -5.01 1.26 -2.80
C SER A 89 -5.02 0.88 -4.28
N PHE A 90 -5.79 -0.15 -4.67
CA PHE A 90 -5.97 -0.51 -6.08
C PHE A 90 -6.74 0.57 -6.83
N LEU A 91 -7.75 1.18 -6.22
CA LEU A 91 -8.51 2.26 -6.86
C LEU A 91 -7.66 3.52 -7.07
N VAL A 92 -6.75 3.83 -6.13
CA VAL A 92 -5.77 4.91 -6.30
C VAL A 92 -4.80 4.60 -7.42
N LYS A 93 -4.25 3.38 -7.45
CA LYS A 93 -3.33 2.92 -8.49
C LYS A 93 -3.93 3.03 -9.90
N GLU A 94 -5.20 2.66 -10.05
CA GLU A 94 -5.93 2.73 -11.33
C GLU A 94 -6.53 4.12 -11.62
N ASN A 95 -6.16 5.15 -10.83
CA ASN A 95 -6.60 6.53 -10.98
C ASN A 95 -8.14 6.74 -10.93
N TYR A 96 -8.87 5.83 -10.28
CA TYR A 96 -10.32 5.99 -10.08
C TYR A 96 -10.65 6.96 -8.94
N ILE A 97 -9.76 7.02 -7.95
CA ILE A 97 -9.83 7.92 -6.81
C ILE A 97 -8.44 8.52 -6.58
N ALA A 98 -8.38 9.66 -5.91
CA ALA A 98 -7.14 10.28 -5.46
C ALA A 98 -7.19 10.46 -3.95
N VAL A 99 -6.03 10.39 -3.32
CA VAL A 99 -5.84 10.70 -1.90
C VAL A 99 -5.06 12.00 -1.79
N GLU A 100 -5.56 12.92 -0.98
CA GLU A 100 -4.94 14.22 -0.71
C GLU A 100 -4.95 14.50 0.79
N ASN A 101 -4.07 15.39 1.26
CA ASN A 101 -4.05 15.78 2.66
C ASN A 101 -5.16 16.80 2.91
N GLY A 102 -5.98 16.57 3.92
CA GLY A 102 -6.90 17.58 4.45
C GLY A 102 -6.17 18.64 5.28
N ASP A 103 -6.90 19.69 5.63
CA ASP A 103 -6.40 20.80 6.45
C ASP A 103 -5.97 20.37 7.86
N ASP A 104 -6.55 19.27 8.35
CA ASP A 104 -6.22 18.61 9.61
C ASP A 104 -5.00 17.67 9.51
N GLY A 105 -4.43 17.54 8.31
CA GLY A 105 -3.35 16.61 8.00
C GLY A 105 -3.80 15.16 7.83
N LEU A 106 -5.11 14.87 7.91
CA LEU A 106 -5.64 13.53 7.67
C LEU A 106 -5.92 13.31 6.18
N PRO A 107 -5.74 12.08 5.68
CA PRO A 107 -5.98 11.77 4.27
C PRO A 107 -7.46 11.86 3.92
N LEU A 108 -7.75 12.53 2.81
CA LEU A 108 -9.05 12.66 2.19
C LEU A 108 -9.07 11.94 0.85
N VAL A 109 -10.19 11.31 0.52
CA VAL A 109 -10.41 10.55 -0.71
C VAL A 109 -11.38 11.31 -1.60
N ARG A 110 -10.96 11.62 -2.82
CA ARG A 110 -11.84 12.19 -3.86
C ARG A 110 -12.00 11.24 -5.04
N VAL A 111 -13.16 11.30 -5.69
CA VAL A 111 -13.41 10.55 -6.93
C VAL A 111 -12.83 11.32 -8.13
N VAL A 112 -12.09 10.63 -8.98
CA VAL A 112 -11.56 11.22 -10.22
C VAL A 112 -12.63 11.15 -11.31
N ALA A 113 -13.04 12.32 -11.83
CA ALA A 113 -14.10 12.42 -12.85
C ALA A 113 -13.71 11.79 -14.19
N ASN A 114 -12.44 11.94 -14.61
CA ASN A 114 -11.91 11.34 -15.83
C ASN A 114 -10.63 10.52 -15.56
N PRO A 115 -10.77 9.24 -15.17
CA PRO A 115 -9.63 8.36 -14.85
C PRO A 115 -8.67 8.13 -16.02
N LYS A 116 -9.17 8.27 -17.26
CA LYS A 116 -8.44 7.99 -18.51
C LYS A 116 -7.83 9.23 -19.16
N ALA A 117 -8.08 10.42 -18.61
CA ALA A 117 -7.39 11.60 -19.09
C ALA A 117 -5.88 11.46 -18.81
N PRO A 118 -5.01 11.62 -19.81
CA PRO A 118 -3.58 11.74 -19.57
C PRO A 118 -3.32 13.07 -18.87
N GLY A 119 -3.44 13.07 -17.54
CA GLY A 119 -2.99 14.16 -16.69
C GLY A 119 -1.55 13.91 -16.28
N GLN A 120 -0.72 14.95 -16.31
CA GLN A 120 0.65 15.02 -15.77
C GLN A 120 0.66 14.88 -14.24
N ALA A 121 -0.04 13.90 -13.69
CA ALA A 121 0.02 13.61 -12.27
C ALA A 121 1.33 12.88 -12.04
N GLU A 122 2.30 13.61 -11.46
CA GLU A 122 3.50 13.02 -10.90
C GLU A 122 3.12 11.81 -10.03
N PRO A 123 3.92 10.74 -10.03
CA PRO A 123 3.63 9.55 -9.25
C PRO A 123 3.58 9.92 -7.76
N ALA A 124 2.37 10.13 -7.24
CA ALA A 124 2.13 10.48 -5.85
C ALA A 124 2.06 9.20 -5.01
N GLN A 125 2.93 9.11 -4.00
CA GLN A 125 2.92 8.03 -3.03
C GLN A 125 2.34 8.52 -1.70
N ALA A 126 1.26 7.89 -1.24
CA ALA A 126 0.70 8.10 0.09
C ALA A 126 1.06 6.91 0.99
N ILE A 127 1.64 7.18 2.16
CA ILE A 127 1.94 6.16 3.18
C ILE A 127 1.03 6.42 4.37
N CYS A 128 0.15 5.46 4.66
CA CYS A 128 -0.75 5.50 5.81
C CYS A 128 -0.43 4.33 6.74
N SER A 129 -0.19 4.60 8.02
CA SER A 129 -0.10 3.57 9.06
C SER A 129 -1.44 3.39 9.75
N ILE A 130 -1.79 2.15 10.03
CA ILE A 130 -2.99 1.81 10.80
C ILE A 130 -2.74 0.55 11.62
N ASP A 131 -3.16 0.59 12.88
CA ASP A 131 -3.23 -0.57 13.77
C ASP A 131 -4.62 -0.63 14.40
N VAL A 132 -4.87 -1.63 15.25
CA VAL A 132 -6.17 -1.82 15.91
C VAL A 132 -6.52 -0.63 16.80
N ALA A 133 -5.55 -0.11 17.57
CA ALA A 133 -5.78 0.99 18.50
C ALA A 133 -6.13 2.30 17.77
N TYR A 134 -5.42 2.58 16.68
CA TYR A 134 -5.64 3.72 15.81
C TYR A 134 -6.97 3.59 15.06
N CYS A 135 -7.31 2.40 14.56
CA CYS A 135 -8.60 2.12 13.95
C CYS A 135 -9.74 2.44 14.94
N ASN A 136 -9.63 2.00 16.20
CA ASN A 136 -10.62 2.28 17.24
C ASN A 136 -10.70 3.79 17.55
N LYS A 137 -9.55 4.47 17.63
CA LYS A 137 -9.49 5.93 17.82
C LYS A 137 -10.18 6.68 16.68
N MET A 138 -9.95 6.25 15.43
CA MET A 138 -10.60 6.85 14.25
C MET A 138 -12.10 6.55 14.22
N ALA A 139 -12.51 5.33 14.60
CA ALA A 139 -13.93 4.99 14.72
C ALA A 139 -14.65 5.90 15.72
N GLN A 140 -14.03 6.17 16.87
CA GLN A 140 -14.56 7.13 17.85
C GLN A 140 -14.56 8.57 17.32
N HIS A 141 -13.44 9.02 16.73
CA HIS A 141 -13.31 10.38 16.19
C HIS A 141 -14.39 10.71 15.15
N TYR A 142 -14.72 9.75 14.28
CA TYR A 142 -15.71 9.93 13.24
C TYR A 142 -17.12 9.41 13.60
N ASN A 143 -17.33 8.99 14.85
CA ASN A 143 -18.59 8.38 15.33
C ASN A 143 -19.09 7.23 14.43
N ILE A 144 -18.17 6.32 14.06
CA ILE A 144 -18.44 5.17 13.21
C ILE A 144 -19.07 4.07 14.06
N SER A 145 -20.39 3.92 13.99
CA SER A 145 -21.12 2.80 14.61
C SER A 145 -21.26 1.59 13.68
N GLN A 146 -21.16 1.81 12.38
CA GLN A 146 -21.29 0.80 11.32
C GLN A 146 -20.30 1.13 10.18
N PRO A 147 -19.75 0.11 9.50
CA PRO A 147 -18.82 0.33 8.41
C PRO A 147 -19.50 1.10 7.26
N MET A 148 -18.80 2.10 6.71
CA MET A 148 -19.31 2.86 5.55
C MET A 148 -19.40 2.02 4.27
N LEU A 149 -18.52 1.02 4.14
CA LEU A 149 -18.44 0.14 2.99
C LEU A 149 -19.06 -1.21 3.32
N LYS A 150 -20.06 -1.62 2.53
CA LYS A 150 -20.69 -2.94 2.64
C LYS A 150 -19.90 -3.95 1.82
N LYS A 151 -19.70 -5.13 2.39
CA LYS A 151 -19.13 -6.28 1.68
C LYS A 151 -20.07 -6.77 0.59
N LEU A 152 -19.49 -7.26 -0.50
CA LEU A 152 -20.24 -7.99 -1.52
C LEU A 152 -20.63 -9.34 -0.92
N HIS A 153 -21.93 -9.59 -0.74
CA HIS A 153 -22.43 -10.91 -0.38
C HIS A 153 -22.41 -11.78 -1.63
N VAL A 154 -21.45 -12.70 -1.71
CA VAL A 154 -21.47 -13.77 -2.70
C VAL A 154 -22.24 -14.91 -2.05
N PRO A 155 -23.43 -15.30 -2.56
CA PRO A 155 -24.13 -16.44 -1.99
C PRO A 155 -23.23 -17.68 -2.11
N ASP A 156 -23.12 -18.44 -1.01
CA ASP A 156 -22.39 -19.70 -1.01
C ASP A 156 -23.09 -20.64 -2.01
N SER A 157 -22.39 -20.95 -3.11
CA SER A 157 -22.81 -21.94 -4.11
C SER A 157 -22.72 -23.36 -3.59
#